data_AF-A0A9X5XKP5-F1
#
_entry.id   AF-A0A9X5XKP5-F1
#
_cell.length_a   1.000
_cell.length_b   1.000
_cell.length_c   1.000
_cell.angle_alpha   90.00
_cell.angle_beta   90.00
_cell.angle_gamma   90.00
#
_symmetry.space_group_name_H-M   'P 1'
#
loop_
_entity.id
_entity.type
_entity.pdbx_description
1 polymer ?
#
loop_
_entity_poly.entity_id
_entity_poly.type
_entity_poly.pdbx_seq_one_letter_code
_entity_poly.pdbx_strand_id
1 'polypeptide(L)'
;MSRGEVHWAQYIRPGAELSNRGANAEGTTGFPDDELLHEQEFIDGLYARVDVLRGDTEASVGDALAQGNTPMQARLERDVLVAERSGLLAALNAVDGSLCFGRIDLTSGVSHHIGRIGVRADDTEHTPILIDGRAPVARPFYLATGHTRMD
;
A
#
# COMPACT_ATOMS: atom_id res chain seq x y z
N MET A 1 18.74 16.06 -8.78
CA MET A 1 18.02 15.39 -7.68
C MET A 1 17.25 14.25 -8.33
N SER A 2 17.70 13.01 -8.09
CA SER A 2 17.17 11.82 -8.76
C SER A 2 15.76 11.53 -8.27
N ARG A 3 14.83 11.22 -9.19
CA ARG A 3 13.55 10.58 -8.84
C ARG A 3 13.88 9.34 -7.99
N GLY A 4 13.27 9.22 -6.83
CA GLY A 4 13.27 7.98 -6.05
C GLY A 4 12.42 6.97 -6.80
N GLU A 5 12.99 6.39 -7.84
CA GLU A 5 12.33 5.39 -8.68
C GLU A 5 12.32 4.08 -7.89
N VAL A 6 11.24 3.87 -7.14
CA VAL A 6 10.99 2.57 -6.52
C VAL A 6 10.79 1.59 -7.67
N HIS A 7 11.70 0.62 -7.80
CA HIS A 7 11.72 -0.28 -8.95
C HIS A 7 10.59 -1.32 -8.82
N TRP A 8 9.40 -0.98 -9.34
CA TRP A 8 8.17 -1.78 -9.25
C TRP A 8 8.21 -3.10 -10.02
N ALA A 9 9.15 -3.28 -10.93
CA ALA A 9 9.24 -4.46 -11.80
C ALA A 9 9.38 -5.78 -11.02
N GLN A 10 9.77 -5.74 -9.74
CA GLN A 10 9.85 -6.92 -8.89
C GLN A 10 8.50 -7.40 -8.32
N TYR A 11 7.43 -6.60 -8.43
CA TYR A 11 6.09 -6.92 -7.91
C TYR A 11 5.01 -7.07 -8.99
N ILE A 12 5.32 -6.76 -10.25
CA ILE A 12 4.37 -6.88 -11.36
C ILE A 12 4.24 -8.35 -11.77
N ARG A 13 3.01 -8.89 -11.76
CA ARG A 13 2.73 -10.20 -12.37
C ARG A 13 2.69 -10.05 -13.90
N PRO A 14 3.33 -10.94 -14.67
CA PRO A 14 3.18 -10.94 -16.12
C PRO A 14 1.77 -11.41 -16.49
N GLY A 15 0.97 -10.54 -17.11
CA GLY A 15 -0.27 -10.94 -17.80
C GLY A 15 -1.62 -10.47 -17.22
N ALA A 16 -1.70 -9.31 -16.55
CA ALA A 16 -3.00 -8.71 -16.26
C ALA A 16 -3.59 -8.04 -17.52
N GLU A 17 -4.32 -8.80 -18.35
CA GLU A 17 -5.08 -8.26 -19.48
C GLU A 17 -6.27 -7.44 -18.99
N LEU A 18 -6.21 -6.11 -19.13
CA LEU A 18 -7.29 -5.19 -18.79
C LEU A 18 -8.27 -5.06 -19.97
N SER A 19 -9.45 -5.69 -19.84
CA SER A 19 -10.58 -5.53 -20.77
C SER A 19 -11.28 -4.20 -20.52
N ASN A 20 -10.91 -3.18 -21.31
CA ASN A 20 -11.55 -1.87 -21.27
C ASN A 20 -12.85 -1.87 -22.10
N ARG A 21 -14.01 -2.12 -21.47
CA ARG A 21 -15.33 -1.91 -22.07
C ARG A 21 -16.08 -0.82 -21.32
N GLY A 22 -16.11 0.38 -21.92
CA GLY A 22 -17.09 1.41 -21.60
C GLY A 22 -16.59 2.84 -21.79
N ALA A 23 -16.40 3.28 -23.04
CA ALA A 23 -16.17 4.70 -23.35
C ALA A 23 -17.33 5.25 -24.20
N ASN A 24 -18.16 6.08 -23.57
CA ASN A 24 -19.05 7.13 -24.11
C ASN A 24 -19.58 7.87 -22.86
N ALA A 25 -19.64 9.20 -22.70
CA ALA A 25 -19.39 10.33 -23.58
C ALA A 25 -19.11 11.58 -22.70
N GLU A 26 -18.45 12.57 -23.31
CA GLU A 26 -18.47 14.02 -23.02
C GLU A 26 -17.86 14.54 -21.69
N GLY A 27 -16.69 15.17 -21.83
CA GLY A 27 -16.13 16.07 -20.83
C GLY A 27 -14.76 15.71 -20.25
N THR A 28 -13.91 14.94 -20.94
CA THR A 28 -12.61 14.54 -20.38
C THR A 28 -11.54 15.59 -20.66
N THR A 29 -11.19 16.42 -19.66
CA THR A 29 -9.80 16.83 -19.46
C THR A 29 -9.00 15.54 -19.28
N GLY A 30 -8.58 14.93 -20.40
CA GLY A 30 -7.89 13.65 -20.42
C GLY A 30 -6.54 13.80 -19.75
N PHE A 31 -6.36 13.10 -18.63
CA PHE A 31 -5.02 12.74 -18.20
C PHE A 31 -4.33 12.05 -19.38
N PRO A 32 -3.05 12.34 -19.67
CA PRO A 32 -2.34 11.65 -20.74
C PRO A 32 -2.45 10.14 -20.50
N ASP A 33 -2.73 9.36 -21.53
CA ASP A 33 -2.87 7.89 -21.41
C ASP A 33 -1.66 7.26 -20.67
N ASP A 34 -0.47 7.87 -20.80
CA ASP A 34 0.76 7.48 -20.09
C ASP A 34 0.70 7.65 -18.56
N GLU A 35 0.02 8.67 -18.04
CA GLU A 35 -0.13 8.89 -16.58
C GLU A 35 -1.10 7.86 -15.99
N LEU A 36 -2.18 7.57 -16.72
CA LEU A 36 -3.12 6.52 -16.30
C LEU A 36 -2.47 5.14 -16.31
N LEU A 37 -1.65 4.85 -17.31
CA LEU A 37 -0.89 3.59 -17.38
C LEU A 37 0.10 3.48 -16.21
N HIS A 38 0.88 4.53 -15.93
CA HIS A 38 1.80 4.54 -14.79
C HIS A 38 1.08 4.33 -13.45
N GLU A 39 -0.06 5.02 -13.25
CA GLU A 39 -0.83 4.87 -12.02
C GLU A 39 -1.42 3.46 -11.92
N GLN A 40 -1.90 2.87 -13.03
CA GLN A 40 -2.39 1.50 -13.03
C GLN A 40 -1.28 0.49 -12.66
N GLU A 41 -0.09 0.62 -13.26
CA GLU A 41 1.06 -0.23 -12.94
C GLU A 41 1.46 -0.10 -11.46
N PHE A 42 1.44 1.12 -10.92
CA PHE A 42 1.70 1.37 -9.51
C PHE A 42 0.65 0.68 -8.61
N ILE A 43 -0.63 0.83 -8.93
CA ILE A 43 -1.72 0.23 -8.15
C ILE A 43 -1.66 -1.30 -8.21
N ASP A 44 -1.36 -1.90 -9.37
CA ASP A 44 -1.21 -3.34 -9.52
C ASP A 44 -0.05 -3.87 -8.67
N GLY A 45 1.10 -3.19 -8.70
CA GLY A 45 2.25 -3.52 -7.85
C GLY A 45 1.94 -3.39 -6.36
N LEU A 46 1.15 -2.39 -5.98
CA LEU A 46 0.71 -2.16 -4.61
C LEU A 46 -0.19 -3.29 -4.09
N TYR A 47 -1.16 -3.75 -4.89
CA TYR A 47 -1.97 -4.93 -4.52
C TYR A 47 -1.12 -6.19 -4.43
N ALA A 48 -0.20 -6.41 -5.37
CA ALA A 48 0.71 -7.54 -5.31
C ALA A 48 1.57 -7.54 -4.03
N ARG A 49 2.05 -6.37 -3.58
CA ARG A 49 2.76 -6.25 -2.30
C ARG A 49 1.87 -6.57 -1.10
N VAL A 50 0.60 -6.14 -1.11
CA VAL A 50 -0.36 -6.50 -0.05
C VAL A 50 -0.58 -8.01 0.00
N ASP A 51 -0.69 -8.68 -1.13
CA ASP A 51 -0.84 -10.14 -1.19
C ASP A 51 0.40 -10.86 -0.62
N VAL A 52 1.61 -10.37 -0.90
CA VAL A 52 2.85 -10.90 -0.29
C VAL A 52 2.81 -10.71 1.23
N LEU A 53 2.50 -9.49 1.70
CA LEU A 53 2.43 -9.21 3.14
C LEU A 53 1.37 -10.06 3.86
N ARG A 54 0.24 -10.34 3.19
CA ARG A 54 -0.79 -11.24 3.70
C ARG A 54 -0.23 -12.65 3.88
N GLY A 55 0.40 -13.21 2.84
CA GLY A 55 1.01 -14.53 2.91
C GLY A 55 2.10 -14.64 3.99
N ASP A 56 2.98 -13.65 4.09
CA ASP A 56 4.04 -13.61 5.10
C ASP A 56 3.46 -13.54 6.52
N THR A 57 2.40 -12.75 6.71
CA THR A 57 1.73 -12.60 8.01
C THR A 57 0.99 -13.88 8.40
N GLU A 58 0.31 -14.53 7.45
CA GLU A 58 -0.34 -15.84 7.65
C GLU A 58 0.68 -16.91 8.05
N ALA A 59 1.80 -17.00 7.34
CA ALA A 59 2.88 -17.93 7.67
C ALA A 59 3.44 -17.66 9.07
N SER A 60 3.70 -16.39 9.41
CA SER A 60 4.20 -16.00 10.73
C SER A 60 3.25 -16.37 11.88
N VAL A 61 1.93 -16.20 11.69
CA VAL A 61 0.92 -16.64 12.67
C VAL A 61 0.91 -18.18 12.77
N GLY A 62 0.94 -18.88 11.64
CA GLY A 62 0.99 -20.34 11.59
C GLY A 62 2.19 -20.92 12.33
N ASP A 63 3.39 -20.38 12.06
CA ASP A 63 4.64 -20.79 12.70
C ASP A 63 4.64 -20.55 14.20
N ALA A 64 4.13 -19.39 14.64
CA ALA A 64 4.02 -19.07 16.06
C ALA A 64 3.04 -20.02 16.77
N LEU A 65 1.90 -20.36 16.15
CA LEU A 65 0.94 -21.30 16.71
C LEU A 65 1.45 -22.76 16.73
N ALA A 66 2.32 -23.13 15.79
CA ALA A 66 2.94 -24.46 15.73
C ALA A 66 4.02 -24.68 16.81
N GLN A 67 4.51 -23.62 17.46
CA GLN A 67 5.47 -23.74 18.56
C GLN A 67 4.82 -24.45 19.76
N GLY A 68 5.34 -25.64 20.09
CA GLY A 68 4.81 -26.54 21.12
C GLY A 68 5.07 -26.09 22.57
N ASN A 69 5.29 -27.05 23.47
CA ASN A 69 5.44 -26.77 24.90
C ASN A 69 6.70 -25.95 25.19
N THR A 70 6.50 -24.67 25.47
CA THR A 70 7.55 -23.70 25.77
C THR A 70 7.40 -23.13 27.18
N PRO A 71 8.49 -22.62 27.80
CA PRO A 71 8.43 -21.94 29.09
C PRO A 71 7.42 -20.77 29.07
N MET A 72 6.94 -20.36 30.26
CA MET A 72 5.92 -19.30 30.39
C MET A 72 6.26 -18.00 29.65
N GLN A 73 7.53 -17.58 29.64
CA GLN A 73 7.98 -16.37 28.93
C GLN A 73 7.79 -16.49 27.42
N ALA A 74 8.22 -17.60 26.82
CA ALA A 74 8.06 -17.86 25.40
C ALA A 74 6.57 -17.97 24.98
N ARG A 75 5.70 -18.45 25.88
CA ARG A 75 4.24 -18.45 25.64
C ARG A 75 3.68 -17.03 25.58
N LEU A 76 4.11 -16.15 26.47
CA LEU A 76 3.68 -14.74 26.46
C LEU A 76 4.16 -14.04 25.18
N GLU A 77 5.43 -14.20 24.82
CA GLU A 77 5.99 -13.63 23.58
C GLU A 77 5.23 -14.12 22.35
N ARG A 78 4.94 -15.43 22.28
CA ARG A 78 4.11 -16.03 21.24
C ARG A 78 2.72 -15.40 21.18
N ASP A 79 2.04 -15.28 22.32
CA ASP A 79 0.68 -14.74 22.37
C ASP A 79 0.63 -13.26 21.93
N VAL A 80 1.63 -12.46 22.31
CA VAL A 80 1.78 -11.07 21.84
C VAL A 80 1.98 -11.03 20.33
N LEU A 81 2.90 -11.85 19.80
CA LEU A 81 3.17 -11.92 18.36
C LEU A 81 1.93 -12.35 17.59
N VAL A 82 1.23 -13.40 18.03
CA VAL A 82 0.00 -13.89 17.39
C VAL A 82 -1.06 -12.79 17.39
N ALA A 83 -1.25 -12.08 18.50
CA ALA A 83 -2.23 -10.99 18.58
C ALA A 83 -1.89 -9.84 17.62
N GLU A 84 -0.63 -9.40 17.58
CA GLU A 84 -0.17 -8.34 16.69
C GLU A 84 -0.32 -8.73 15.21
N ARG A 85 0.18 -9.91 14.84
CA ARG A 85 0.14 -10.41 13.46
C ARG A 85 -1.27 -10.71 12.99
N SER A 86 -2.13 -11.24 13.86
CA SER A 86 -3.55 -11.45 13.54
C SER A 86 -4.27 -10.12 13.30
N GLY A 87 -3.93 -9.07 14.06
CA GLY A 87 -4.45 -7.72 13.85
C GLY A 87 -4.02 -7.14 12.50
N LEU A 88 -2.73 -7.28 12.14
CA LEU A 88 -2.22 -6.87 10.83
C LEU A 88 -2.89 -7.65 9.70
N LEU A 89 -3.02 -8.97 9.83
CA LEU A 89 -3.67 -9.83 8.84
C LEU A 89 -5.13 -9.42 8.63
N ALA A 90 -5.86 -9.13 9.71
CA ALA A 90 -7.22 -8.63 9.61
C ALA A 90 -7.28 -7.29 8.85
N ALA A 91 -6.34 -6.38 9.08
CA ALA A 91 -6.26 -5.12 8.36
C ALA A 91 -5.93 -5.31 6.87
N LEU A 92 -5.02 -6.24 6.53
CA LEU A 92 -4.68 -6.61 5.14
C LEU A 92 -5.86 -7.29 4.43
N ASN A 93 -6.64 -8.10 5.13
CA ASN A 93 -7.82 -8.80 4.59
C ASN A 93 -9.02 -7.87 4.42
N ALA A 94 -9.16 -6.85 5.26
CA ALA A 94 -10.26 -5.89 5.17
C ALA A 94 -10.19 -4.95 3.95
N VAL A 95 -9.15 -5.07 3.11
CA VAL A 95 -9.00 -4.33 1.86
C VAL A 95 -9.87 -4.97 0.76
N ASP A 96 -11.19 -4.96 0.93
CA ASP A 96 -12.16 -5.51 -0.04
C ASP A 96 -12.67 -4.44 -1.06
N GLY A 97 -11.80 -3.48 -1.43
CA GLY A 97 -12.11 -2.42 -2.39
C GLY A 97 -10.91 -1.51 -2.65
N SER A 98 -11.10 -0.26 -3.05
CA SER A 98 -10.03 0.76 -3.25
C SER A 98 -8.96 0.87 -2.12
N LEU A 99 -7.84 0.18 -2.27
CA LEU A 99 -6.68 0.27 -1.37
C LEU A 99 -6.09 1.69 -1.34
N CYS A 100 -5.95 2.30 -2.51
CA CYS A 100 -5.49 3.67 -2.70
C CYS A 100 -6.69 4.60 -2.96
N PHE A 101 -6.70 5.75 -2.29
CA PHE A 101 -7.69 6.80 -2.50
C PHE A 101 -7.23 7.82 -3.54
N GLY A 102 -5.92 8.03 -3.67
CA GLY A 102 -5.32 8.97 -4.60
C GLY A 102 -3.89 9.36 -4.21
N ARG A 103 -3.33 10.30 -4.97
CA ARG A 103 -1.97 10.83 -4.81
C ARG A 103 -2.01 12.31 -4.45
N ILE A 104 -1.08 12.76 -3.61
CA ILE A 104 -0.76 14.17 -3.42
C ILE A 104 0.68 14.43 -3.83
N ASP A 105 0.88 15.50 -4.59
CA ASP A 105 2.18 15.99 -5.01
C ASP A 105 2.52 17.25 -4.20
N LEU A 106 3.56 17.17 -3.37
CA LEU A 106 4.01 18.25 -2.48
C LEU A 106 4.93 19.22 -3.22
N THR A 107 5.04 20.46 -2.74
CA THR A 107 5.91 21.46 -3.40
C THR A 107 7.39 21.12 -3.34
N SER A 108 7.78 20.26 -2.38
CA SER A 108 9.11 19.68 -2.26
C SER A 108 9.48 18.75 -3.42
N GLY A 109 8.51 18.40 -4.29
CA GLY A 109 8.68 17.43 -5.37
C GLY A 109 8.49 15.98 -4.91
N VAL A 110 8.03 15.77 -3.67
CA VAL A 110 7.68 14.45 -3.13
C VAL A 110 6.23 14.13 -3.45
N SER A 111 5.98 12.92 -3.93
CA SER A 111 4.63 12.39 -4.16
C SER A 111 4.28 11.35 -3.11
N HIS A 112 3.05 11.40 -2.59
CA HIS A 112 2.53 10.42 -1.66
C HIS A 112 1.19 9.87 -2.14
N HIS A 113 1.14 8.56 -2.32
CA HIS A 113 -0.11 7.83 -2.44
C HIS A 113 -0.71 7.61 -1.05
N ILE A 114 -2.01 7.88 -0.92
CA ILE A 114 -2.74 7.80 0.34
C ILE A 114 -3.78 6.68 0.24
N GLY A 115 -3.83 5.82 1.24
CA GLY A 115 -4.71 4.65 1.23
C GLY A 115 -5.23 4.23 2.60
N ARG A 116 -5.93 3.10 2.62
CA ARG A 116 -6.56 2.56 3.84
C ARG A 116 -5.57 2.08 4.89
N ILE A 117 -4.46 1.50 4.45
CA ILE A 117 -3.43 0.92 5.29
C ILE A 117 -2.07 1.43 4.83
N GLY A 118 -1.12 1.58 5.75
CA GLY A 118 0.25 1.88 5.39
C GLY A 118 0.93 0.65 4.79
N VAL A 119 1.57 0.80 3.63
CA VAL A 119 2.32 -0.27 2.98
C VAL A 119 3.76 0.20 2.75
N ARG A 120 4.72 -0.71 2.95
CA ARG A 120 6.15 -0.47 2.78
C ARG A 120 6.75 -1.41 1.75
N ALA A 121 7.75 -0.91 1.02
CA ALA A 121 8.56 -1.70 0.11
C ALA A 121 9.34 -2.78 0.87
N ASP A 122 9.78 -3.81 0.14
CA ASP A 122 10.70 -4.82 0.65
C ASP A 122 12.16 -4.42 0.42
N ASP A 123 12.51 -3.22 0.87
CA ASP A 123 13.88 -2.74 0.88
C ASP A 123 14.38 -2.58 2.32
N THR A 124 15.68 -2.34 2.46
CA THR A 124 16.32 -2.20 3.78
C THR A 124 15.82 -0.99 4.56
N GLU A 125 15.37 0.05 3.86
CA GLU A 125 14.86 1.29 4.45
C GLU A 125 13.37 1.21 4.80
N HIS A 126 12.71 0.12 4.42
CA HIS A 126 11.26 -0.05 4.49
C HIS A 126 10.52 1.17 3.94
N THR A 127 10.89 1.60 2.74
CA THR A 127 10.40 2.81 2.09
C THR A 127 8.86 2.81 2.08
N PRO A 128 8.19 3.86 2.56
CA PRO A 128 6.74 3.95 2.52
C PRO A 128 6.26 4.06 1.07
N ILE A 129 5.41 3.12 0.65
CA ILE A 129 4.83 3.11 -0.69
C ILE A 129 3.38 3.57 -0.70
N LEU A 130 2.65 3.31 0.38
CA LEU A 130 1.30 3.81 0.60
C LEU A 130 1.22 4.37 2.01
N ILE A 131 0.77 5.60 2.14
CA ILE A 131 0.57 6.27 3.42
C ILE A 131 -0.83 5.93 3.94
N ASP A 132 -0.92 5.53 5.21
CA ASP A 132 -2.21 5.39 5.89
C ASP A 132 -2.89 6.75 5.97
N GLY A 133 -4.12 6.87 5.47
CA GLY A 133 -4.89 8.11 5.47
C GLY A 133 -5.16 8.68 6.86
N ARG A 134 -5.00 7.88 7.93
CA ARG A 134 -5.12 8.32 9.33
C ARG A 134 -3.83 8.95 9.86
N ALA A 135 -2.70 8.77 9.18
CA ALA A 135 -1.42 9.29 9.62
C ALA A 135 -1.37 10.83 9.50
N PRO A 136 -0.70 11.55 10.42
CA PRO A 136 -0.56 13.01 10.34
C PRO A 136 0.05 13.51 9.03
N VAL A 137 0.93 12.71 8.41
CA VAL A 137 1.57 13.05 7.12
C VAL A 137 0.58 12.99 5.94
N ALA A 138 -0.57 12.33 6.08
CA ALA A 138 -1.64 12.33 5.07
C ALA A 138 -2.54 13.57 5.16
N ARG A 139 -2.42 14.40 6.22
CA ARG A 139 -3.29 15.57 6.42
C ARG A 139 -3.35 16.53 5.22
N PRO A 140 -2.25 16.83 4.52
CA PRO A 140 -2.29 17.65 3.30
C PRO A 140 -3.31 17.17 2.26
N PHE A 141 -3.51 15.86 2.11
CA PHE A 141 -4.47 15.28 1.15
C PHE A 141 -5.91 15.72 1.41
N TYR A 142 -6.28 15.94 2.68
CA TYR A 142 -7.65 16.31 3.06
C TYR A 142 -7.84 17.81 3.28
N LEU A 143 -6.76 18.54 3.60
CA LEU A 143 -6.83 19.94 4.02
C LEU A 143 -6.34 20.92 2.95
N ALA A 144 -5.66 20.45 1.91
CA ALA A 144 -5.23 21.31 0.82
C ALA A 144 -6.42 22.06 0.21
N THR A 145 -6.23 23.35 -0.02
CA THR A 145 -7.20 24.21 -0.70
C THR A 145 -6.51 24.90 -1.87
N GLY A 146 -7.27 25.38 -2.85
CA GLY A 146 -6.71 26.01 -4.05
C GLY A 146 -5.83 27.24 -3.80
N HIS A 147 -5.87 27.83 -2.60
CA HIS A 147 -5.07 29.00 -2.23
C HIS A 147 -3.84 28.69 -1.37
N THR A 148 -3.83 27.55 -0.67
CA THR A 148 -2.75 27.17 0.25
C THR A 148 -2.18 25.82 -0.17
N ARG A 149 -0.97 25.85 -0.74
CA ARG A 149 -0.18 24.63 -0.95
C ARG A 149 0.37 24.15 0.39
N MET A 150 0.42 22.85 0.57
CA MET A 150 0.95 22.21 1.77
C MET A 150 2.22 21.43 1.43
N ASP A 151 3.14 21.41 2.40
CA ASP A 151 4.44 20.77 2.34
C ASP A 151 4.52 19.59 3.31
#